data_AF-A0A0R2CJW1-F1
#
_entry.id   AF-A0A0R2CJW1-F1
#
_cell.length_a   1.000
_cell.length_b   1.000
_cell.length_c   1.000
_cell.angle_alpha   90.00
_cell.angle_beta   90.00
_cell.angle_gamma   90.00
#
_symmetry.space_group_name_H-M   'P 1'
#
loop_
_entity.id
_entity.type
_entity.pdbx_description
1 polymer ?
#
loop_
_entity_poly.entity_id
_entity_poly.type
_entity_poly.pdbx_seq_one_letter_code
_entity_poly.pdbx_strand_id
1 'polypeptide(L)' 'MFEEKLQKLADGDIKELKISANEFMDFQAAFMNFPQRKRVVGKALHGGTIIYSFEN' A
#
# COMPACT_ATOMS: atom_id res chain seq x y z
N MET A 1 -11.03 -0.01 -5.14
CA MET A 1 -10.76 -0.45 -3.75
C MET A 1 -9.25 -0.52 -3.49
N PHE A 2 -8.78 -0.61 -2.25
CA PHE A 2 -7.33 -0.71 -1.97
C PHE A 2 -6.72 -2.03 -2.44
N GLU A 3 -7.51 -3.10 -2.52
CA GLU A 3 -7.09 -4.40 -3.06
C GLU A 3 -6.62 -4.27 -4.51
N GLU A 4 -7.38 -3.56 -5.35
CA GLU A 4 -6.99 -3.29 -6.75
C GLU A 4 -5.74 -2.42 -6.85
N LYS A 5 -5.57 -1.45 -5.94
CA LYS A 5 -4.37 -0.61 -5.90
C LYS A 5 -3.14 -1.42 -5.50
N LEU A 6 -3.28 -2.33 -4.53
CA LEU A 6 -2.21 -3.26 -4.13
C LEU A 6 -1.84 -4.24 -5.25
N GLN A 7 -2.83 -4.73 -6.00
CA GLN A 7 -2.60 -5.57 -7.15
C GLN A 7 -1.82 -4.82 -8.23
N LYS A 8 -2.25 -3.60 -8.60
CA LYS A 8 -1.50 -2.73 -9.52
C LYS A 8 -0.09 -2.40 -9.05
N LEU A 9 0.12 -2.25 -7.74
CA LEU A 9 1.44 -2.01 -7.16
C LEU A 9 2.34 -3.24 -7.33
N ALA A 10 1.79 -4.44 -7.15
CA ALA A 10 2.52 -5.69 -7.32
C ALA A 10 2.78 -6.05 -8.79
N ASP A 11 1.83 -5.71 -9.67
CA ASP A 11 1.97 -5.91 -11.13
C ASP A 11 2.93 -4.89 -11.76
N GLY A 12 3.30 -3.84 -11.02
CA GLY A 12 4.18 -2.76 -11.47
C GLY A 12 3.48 -1.69 -12.31
N ASP A 13 2.14 -1.76 -12.44
CA ASP A 13 1.31 -0.74 -13.08
C ASP A 13 1.43 0.62 -12.38
N ILE A 14 1.55 0.58 -11.05
CA ILE A 14 1.91 1.75 -10.24
C ILE A 14 3.17 1.43 -9.45
N LYS A 15 4.03 2.44 -9.27
CA LYS A 15 5.28 2.30 -8.52
C LYS A 15 5.11 2.54 -7.03
N GLU A 16 4.15 3.41 -6.68
CA GLU A 16 3.95 3.87 -5.32
C GLU A 16 2.45 4.03 -5.01
N LEU A 17 2.07 3.68 -3.79
CA LEU A 17 0.74 3.86 -3.24
C LEU A 17 0.82 4.73 -1.99
N LYS A 18 0.35 5.97 -2.12
CA LYS A 18 0.28 6.92 -1.01
C LYS A 18 -1.02 6.73 -0.23
N ILE A 19 -0.90 6.58 1.10
CA ILE A 19 -2.00 6.40 2.04
C ILE A 19 -1.91 7.49 3.12
N SER A 20 -2.99 8.23 3.35
CA SER A 20 -3.09 9.12 4.51
C SER A 20 -3.73 8.43 5.72
N ALA A 21 -3.59 9.04 6.92
CA ALA A 21 -4.11 8.46 8.16
C ALA A 21 -5.62 8.13 8.14
N ASN A 22 -6.43 8.93 7.43
CA ASN A 22 -7.86 8.69 7.25
C ASN A 22 -8.18 7.49 6.34
N GLU A 23 -7.25 7.11 5.46
CA GLU A 23 -7.38 5.97 4.56
C GLU A 23 -6.79 4.68 5.17
N PHE A 24 -6.05 4.80 6.28
CA PHE A 24 -5.28 3.71 6.84
C PHE A 24 -6.15 2.51 7.25
N MET A 25 -7.33 2.75 7.83
CA MET A 25 -8.22 1.67 8.27
C MET A 25 -8.72 0.84 7.08
N ASP A 26 -9.12 1.51 6.00
CA ASP A 26 -9.57 0.84 4.77
C ASP A 26 -8.42 0.12 4.06
N PHE A 27 -7.25 0.75 4.04
CA PHE A 27 -6.03 0.15 3.50
C PHE A 27 -5.59 -1.07 4.31
N GLN A 28 -5.65 -1.02 5.65
CA GLN A 28 -5.22 -2.09 6.53
C GLN A 28 -5.99 -3.39 6.24
N ALA A 29 -7.31 -3.30 6.04
CA ALA A 29 -8.13 -4.46 5.70
C ALA A 29 -7.66 -5.10 4.38
N ALA A 30 -7.47 -4.30 3.33
CA ALA A 30 -6.97 -4.78 2.04
C ALA A 30 -5.56 -5.35 2.13
N PHE A 31 -4.66 -4.68 2.87
CA PHE A 31 -3.28 -5.10 3.06
C PHE A 31 -3.17 -6.43 3.82
N MET A 32 -3.99 -6.63 4.87
CA MET A 32 -4.00 -7.87 5.64
C MET A 32 -4.46 -9.06 4.79
N ASN A 33 -5.41 -8.84 3.88
CA ASN A 33 -5.90 -9.86 2.94
C ASN A 33 -4.97 -10.07 1.74
N PHE A 34 -4.01 -9.18 1.50
CA PHE A 34 -3.11 -9.28 0.36
C PHE A 34 -2.02 -10.36 0.60
N PRO A 35 -1.97 -11.44 -0.20
CA PRO A 35 -1.03 -12.55 0.04
C PRO A 35 0.43 -12.12 -0.04
N GLN A 36 0.74 -11.18 -0.93
CA GLN A 36 2.09 -10.69 -1.19
C GLN A 36 2.46 -9.49 -0.31
N ARG A 37 1.70 -9.19 0.75
CA ARG A 37 1.91 -8.01 1.62
C ARG A 37 3.31 -7.90 2.22
N LYS A 38 4.04 -9.01 2.38
CA LYS A 38 5.43 -9.02 2.87
C LYS A 38 6.41 -8.28 1.97
N ARG A 39 6.08 -8.15 0.67
CA ARG A 39 6.84 -7.41 -0.33
C ARG A 39 6.41 -5.95 -0.46
N VAL A 40 5.33 -5.56 0.20
CA VAL A 40 4.81 -4.19 0.17
C VAL A 40 5.45 -3.43 1.33
N VAL A 41 6.44 -2.60 1.01
CA VAL A 41 7.25 -1.85 1.99
C VAL A 41 6.72 -0.43 2.11
N GLY A 42 6.42 -0.01 3.34
CA GLY A 42 5.91 1.32 3.65
C GLY A 42 6.98 2.26 4.17
N LYS A 43 7.08 3.45 3.59
CA LYS A 43 7.90 4.57 4.06
C LYS A 43 7.00 5.66 4.64
N ALA A 44 7.09 5.86 5.96
CA ALA A 44 6.38 6.93 6.64
C ALA A 44 7.01 8.29 6.31
N LEU A 45 6.16 9.26 5.94
CA LEU A 45 6.52 10.65 5.74
C LEU A 45 6.05 11.50 6.92
N HIS A 46 6.64 12.70 7.03
CA HIS A 46 6.18 13.70 7.97
C HIS A 46 4.72 14.09 7.65
N GLY A 47 3.88 14.24 8.69
CA GLY A 47 2.46 14.58 8.53
C GLY A 47 1.51 13.39 8.39
N GLY A 48 1.93 12.17 8.78
CA GLY A 48 1.02 11.02 8.90
C GLY A 48 0.61 10.39 7.57
N THR A 49 1.42 10.57 6.54
CA THR A 49 1.26 9.90 5.24
C THR A 49 2.28 8.77 5.13
N ILE A 50 1.88 7.63 4.56
CA ILE A 50 2.76 6.50 4.26
C ILE A 50 2.77 6.28 2.75
N ILE A 51 3.97 6.11 2.17
CA ILE A 51 4.15 5.68 0.77
C ILE A 51 4.52 4.20 0.78
N TYR A 52 3.71 3.37 0.11
CA TYR A 52 4.01 1.95 -0.08
C TYR A 52 4.57 1.70 -1.47
N SER A 53 5.59 0.85 -1.54
CA SER A 53 6.21 0.35 -2.78
C SER A 53 6.30 -1.17 -2.75
N PHE A 54 6.29 -1.82 -3.91
CA PHE A 54 6.49 -3.26 -4.01
C PHE A 54 7.98 -3.56 -4.28
N GLU A 55 8.63 -4.27 -3.35
CA GLU A 55 9.99 -4.78 -3.53
C GLU A 55 9.95 -6.15 -4.21
N ASN A 56 10.82 -6.34 -5.20
CA ASN A 56 10.90 -7.56 -6.01
C ASN A 56 11.87 -8.59 -5.39
#